data_AF-A0A973YYT9-F1
#
_entry.id   AF-A0A973YYT9-F1
#
_cell.length_a   1.000
_cell.length_b   1.000
_cell.length_c   1.000
_cell.angle_alpha   90.00
_cell.angle_beta   90.00
_cell.angle_gamma   90.00
#
_symmetry.space_group_name_H-M   'P 1'
#
loop_
_entity.id
_entity.type
_entity.pdbx_description
1 polymer ?
#
loop_
_entity_poly.entity_id
_entity_poly.type
_entity_poly.pdbx_seq_one_letter_code
_entity_poly.pdbx_strand_id
1 'polypeptide(L)'
;IRFADGRPADTASLATLVDTAAPAVLEVGVADSATVELTVHVRARPAPGWLAARVATRHLAGGYYEEDLELWDATGRLVAQSRQLAVSAGR
;
A
#
# COMPACT_ATOMS: atom_id res chain seq x y z
N ILE A 1 3.67 9.19 -2.74
CA ILE A 1 4.69 8.58 -1.87
C ILE A 1 6.09 8.90 -2.40
N ARG A 2 7.01 9.31 -1.51
CA ARG A 2 8.44 9.52 -1.77
C ARG A 2 9.19 9.42 -0.44
N PHE A 3 10.46 9.03 -0.46
CA PHE A 3 11.31 9.12 0.73
C PHE A 3 11.50 10.58 1.20
N ALA A 4 11.53 10.76 2.53
CA ALA A 4 11.67 12.07 3.16
C ALA A 4 13.05 12.70 2.91
N ASP A 5 14.10 11.88 2.77
CA ASP A 5 15.47 12.29 2.40
C ASP A 5 15.63 12.66 0.91
N GLY A 6 14.57 12.50 0.11
CA GLY A 6 14.56 12.80 -1.32
C GLY A 6 15.21 11.73 -2.21
N ARG A 7 15.71 10.61 -1.67
CA ARG A 7 16.28 9.55 -2.50
C ARG A 7 15.22 8.98 -3.47
N PRO A 8 15.58 8.64 -4.72
CA PRO A 8 14.66 7.94 -5.61
C PRO A 8 14.23 6.59 -5.04
N ALA A 9 13.00 6.18 -5.30
CA ALA A 9 12.59 4.81 -5.05
C ALA A 9 13.39 3.86 -5.95
N ASP A 10 13.78 2.71 -5.41
CA ASP A 10 14.40 1.60 -6.12
C ASP A 10 13.50 0.36 -6.03
N THR A 11 13.85 -0.68 -6.77
CA THR A 11 13.07 -1.93 -6.83
C THR A 11 12.88 -2.60 -5.47
N ALA A 12 13.90 -2.56 -4.60
CA ALA A 12 13.82 -3.19 -3.28
C ALA A 12 12.91 -2.38 -2.34
N SER A 13 12.97 -1.05 -2.45
CA SER A 13 12.17 -0.14 -1.63
C SER A 13 10.67 -0.26 -1.87
N LEU A 14 10.24 -0.71 -3.05
CA LEU A 14 8.82 -0.88 -3.38
C LEU A 14 8.10 -1.80 -2.39
N ALA A 15 8.76 -2.84 -1.88
CA ALA A 15 8.19 -3.75 -0.89
C ALA A 15 7.83 -3.06 0.43
N THR A 16 8.57 -2.03 0.82
CA THR A 16 8.24 -1.22 1.99
C THR A 16 7.20 -0.15 1.66
N LEU A 17 7.33 0.51 0.50
CA LEU A 17 6.49 1.65 0.16
C LEU A 17 5.00 1.29 -0.03
N VAL A 18 4.69 0.04 -0.35
CA VAL A 18 3.30 -0.46 -0.44
C VAL A 18 2.58 -0.58 0.91
N ASP A 19 3.25 -0.29 2.03
CA ASP A 19 2.66 -0.32 3.37
C ASP A 19 2.97 0.98 4.15
N THR A 20 2.97 2.12 3.43
CA THR A 20 3.23 3.46 4.01
C THR A 20 2.05 4.41 3.93
N ALA A 21 0.94 3.97 3.32
CA ALA A 21 -0.27 4.76 3.23
C ALA A 21 -1.14 4.56 4.49
N ALA A 22 -2.04 5.50 4.75
CA ALA A 22 -3.09 5.28 5.74
C ALA A 22 -3.99 4.12 5.26
N PRO A 23 -4.41 3.22 6.17
CA PRO A 23 -5.20 2.06 5.78
C PRO A 23 -6.56 2.50 5.24
N ALA A 24 -7.06 1.80 4.22
CA ALA A 24 -8.31 2.16 3.53
C ALA A 24 -9.53 2.16 4.49
N VAL A 25 -9.50 1.32 5.52
CA VAL A 25 -10.58 1.22 6.52
C VAL A 25 -10.67 2.45 7.45
N LEU A 26 -9.65 3.31 7.47
CA LEU A 26 -9.68 4.57 8.21
C LEU A 26 -10.79 5.50 7.68
N GLU A 27 -11.05 5.48 6.36
CA GLU A 27 -12.12 6.26 5.71
C GLU A 27 -13.53 5.89 6.21
N VAL A 28 -13.70 4.69 6.77
CA VAL A 28 -14.97 4.22 7.35
C VAL A 28 -14.95 4.21 8.89
N GLY A 29 -13.97 4.88 9.50
CA GLY A 29 -13.90 5.09 10.95
C GLY A 29 -13.25 3.95 11.73
N VAL A 30 -12.57 3.00 11.07
CA VAL A 30 -11.82 1.94 11.74
C VAL A 30 -10.37 2.39 11.90
N ALA A 31 -10.01 2.79 13.12
CA ALA A 31 -8.66 3.28 13.42
C ALA A 31 -7.69 2.16 13.80
N ASP A 32 -8.19 1.11 14.45
CA ASP A 32 -7.35 0.01 14.92
C ASP A 32 -7.19 -1.02 13.80
N SER A 33 -6.00 -1.04 13.18
CA SER A 33 -5.64 -2.01 12.16
C SER A 33 -4.24 -2.58 12.40
N ALA A 34 -4.06 -3.87 12.14
CA ALA A 34 -2.76 -4.51 12.10
C ALA A 34 -2.65 -5.53 10.96
N THR A 35 -1.54 -5.46 10.23
CA THR A 35 -1.17 -6.41 9.18
C THR A 35 -1.00 -7.83 9.73
N VAL A 36 -1.61 -8.81 9.07
CA VAL A 36 -1.41 -10.25 9.32
C VAL A 36 -0.52 -10.87 8.25
N GLU A 37 -0.75 -10.53 6.99
CA GLU A 37 0.01 -11.01 5.84
C GLU A 37 0.05 -9.92 4.77
N LEU A 38 1.16 -9.85 4.02
CA LEU A 38 1.35 -8.91 2.93
C LEU A 38 2.07 -9.61 1.78
N THR A 39 1.37 -9.75 0.65
CA THR A 39 1.96 -10.21 -0.60
C THR A 39 2.25 -9.00 -1.49
N VAL A 40 3.49 -8.91 -1.97
CA VAL A 40 3.92 -7.84 -2.88
C VAL A 40 4.38 -8.42 -4.20
N HIS A 41 3.99 -7.78 -5.29
CA HIS A 41 4.55 -8.04 -6.59
C HIS A 41 5.15 -6.78 -7.21
N VAL A 42 6.44 -6.85 -7.51
CA VAL A 42 7.14 -5.82 -8.29
C VAL A 42 6.86 -6.04 -9.77
N ARG A 43 6.38 -4.99 -10.44
CA ARG A 43 6.00 -5.00 -11.86
C ARG A 43 7.07 -4.38 -12.76
N ALA A 44 7.86 -3.45 -12.22
CA ALA A 44 8.91 -2.75 -12.94
C ALA A 44 9.91 -2.05 -12.02
N ARG A 45 11.05 -1.63 -12.59
CA ARG A 45 11.92 -0.64 -11.94
C ARG A 45 11.23 0.73 -12.03
N PRO A 46 11.10 1.47 -10.92
CA PRO A 46 10.42 2.76 -10.94
C PRO A 46 11.29 3.85 -11.56
N ALA A 47 10.66 4.77 -12.32
CA ALA A 47 11.31 6.03 -12.68
C ALA A 47 11.53 6.91 -11.43
N PRO A 48 12.59 7.74 -11.38
CA PRO A 48 12.77 8.70 -10.31
C PRO A 48 11.59 9.68 -10.22
N GLY A 49 11.16 10.02 -9.00
CA GLY A 49 10.09 10.99 -8.77
C GLY A 49 9.09 10.54 -7.71
N TRP A 50 7.92 11.16 -7.74
CA TRP A 50 6.79 10.78 -6.90
C TRP A 50 6.15 9.48 -7.40
N LEU A 51 5.78 8.61 -6.45
CA LEU A 51 4.88 7.50 -6.71
C LEU A 51 3.45 7.93 -6.38
N ALA A 52 2.52 7.81 -7.32
CA ALA A 52 1.10 7.86 -7.02
C ALA A 52 0.68 6.53 -6.38
N ALA A 53 -0.20 6.60 -5.38
CA ALA A 53 -0.69 5.44 -4.66
C ALA A 53 -2.21 5.37 -4.75
N ARG A 54 -2.73 4.18 -5.00
CA ARG A 54 -4.15 3.87 -4.85
C ARG A 54 -4.28 2.78 -3.81
N VAL A 55 -5.00 3.08 -2.74
CA VAL A 55 -5.30 2.13 -1.66
C VAL A 55 -6.80 1.89 -1.67
N ALA A 56 -7.21 0.63 -1.59
CA ALA A 56 -8.61 0.27 -1.59
C ALA A 56 -8.85 -0.99 -0.76
N THR A 57 -10.04 -1.06 -0.16
CA THR A 57 -10.57 -2.29 0.40
C THR A 57 -11.90 -2.61 -0.27
N ARG A 58 -12.20 -3.90 -0.42
CA ARG A 58 -13.49 -4.38 -0.95
C ARG A 58 -14.31 -5.08 0.13
N HIS A 59 -13.66 -5.59 1.17
CA HIS A 59 -14.27 -6.41 2.20
C HIS A 59 -13.70 -6.03 3.57
N LEU A 60 -14.62 -5.72 4.49
CA LEU A 60 -14.39 -5.60 5.93
C LEU A 60 -15.46 -6.47 6.59
N ALA A 61 -15.07 -7.59 7.19
CA ALA A 61 -16.00 -8.53 7.78
C ALA A 61 -15.32 -9.37 8.87
N GLY A 62 -16.06 -9.64 9.95
CA GLY A 62 -15.60 -10.54 11.01
C GLY A 62 -14.30 -10.12 11.69
N GLY A 63 -14.02 -8.82 11.78
CA GLY A 63 -12.78 -8.29 12.35
C GLY A 63 -11.56 -8.37 11.44
N TYR A 64 -11.74 -8.69 10.15
CA TYR A 64 -10.68 -8.71 9.14
C TYR A 64 -11.05 -7.84 7.94
N TYR A 65 -10.02 -7.38 7.24
CA TYR A 65 -10.17 -6.76 5.93
C TYR A 65 -9.00 -7.08 5.03
N GLU A 66 -9.24 -6.95 3.73
CA GLU A 66 -8.20 -6.97 2.71
C GLU A 66 -7.92 -5.55 2.23
N GLU A 67 -6.66 -5.24 2.00
CA GLU A 67 -6.22 -3.98 1.41
C GLU A 67 -5.41 -4.25 0.16
N ASP A 68 -5.89 -3.71 -0.97
CA ASP A 68 -5.17 -3.70 -2.23
C ASP A 68 -4.48 -2.34 -2.39
N LEU A 69 -3.18 -2.34 -2.69
CA LEU A 69 -2.43 -1.12 -2.97
C LEU A 69 -1.68 -1.21 -4.31
N GLU A 70 -1.77 -0.14 -5.09
CA GLU A 70 -1.02 0.04 -6.33
C GLU A 70 -0.09 1.25 -6.25
N LEU A 71 1.15 1.08 -6.72
CA LEU A 71 2.11 2.15 -6.89
C LEU A 71 2.38 2.41 -8.37
N TRP A 72 2.25 3.67 -8.77
CA TRP A 72 2.46 4.16 -10.13
C TRP A 72 3.57 5.19 -10.12
N ASP A 73 4.56 5.07 -11.01
CA ASP A 73 5.64 6.05 -11.09
C ASP A 73 5.25 7.35 -11.83
N ALA A 74 6.17 8.30 -11.88
CA ALA A 74 5.97 9.60 -12.50
C ALA A 74 5.71 9.53 -14.03
N THR A 75 5.95 8.38 -14.67
CA THR A 75 5.64 8.15 -16.09
C THR A 75 4.25 7.54 -16.30
N GLY A 76 3.51 7.27 -15.21
CA GLY A 76 2.23 6.58 -15.26
C GLY A 76 2.37 5.06 -15.39
N ARG A 77 3.55 4.49 -15.09
CA ARG A 77 3.75 3.04 -15.13
C ARG A 77 3.46 2.43 -13.77
N LEU A 78 2.68 1.35 -13.74
CA LEU A 78 2.50 0.52 -12.56
C LEU A 78 3.82 -0.19 -12.22
N VAL A 79 4.34 0.04 -11.02
CA VAL A 79 5.65 -0.46 -10.57
C VAL A 79 5.54 -1.48 -9.45
N ALA A 80 4.50 -1.41 -8.61
CA ALA A 80 4.20 -2.41 -7.61
C ALA A 80 2.69 -2.55 -7.39
N GLN A 81 2.29 -3.77 -7.01
CA GLN A 81 0.96 -4.08 -6.49
C GLN A 81 1.11 -4.95 -5.27
N SER A 82 0.28 -4.73 -4.26
CA SER A 82 0.21 -5.59 -3.08
C SER A 82 -1.23 -5.93 -2.70
N ARG A 83 -1.36 -7.01 -1.92
CA ARG A 83 -2.53 -7.29 -1.12
C ARG A 83 -2.08 -7.58 0.31
N GLN A 84 -2.74 -6.94 1.26
CA GLN A 84 -2.60 -7.19 2.68
C GLN A 84 -3.87 -7.83 3.24
N LEU A 85 -3.72 -8.86 4.05
CA LEU A 85 -4.74 -9.27 5.02
C LEU A 85 -4.42 -8.58 6.35
N ALA A 86 -5.41 -7.92 6.94
CA ALA A 86 -5.26 -7.24 8.21
C ALA A 86 -6.44 -7.53 9.16
N VAL A 87 -6.16 -7.42 10.45
CA VAL A 87 -7.18 -7.43 11.51
C VAL A 87 -7.56 -6.00 11.84
N SER A 88 -8.85 -5.79 12.14
CA SER A 88 -9.35 -4.56 12.72
C SER A 88 -9.88 -4.82 14.12
N ALA A 89 -9.39 -4.10 15.14
CA ALA A 89 -9.91 -4.24 16.50
C ALA A 89 -11.18 -3.40 16.63
N GLY A 90 -12.34 -3.92 16.24
CA GLY A 90 -13.57 -3.14 16.27
C GLY A 90 -14.83 -3.86 15.80
N ARG A 91 -15.45 -4.59 16.73
CA ARG A 91 -16.70 -5.39 16.69
C ARG A 91 -16.62 -6.78 16.05
#